data_AF-X1T4L6-F1
#
_entry.id   AF-X1T4L6-F1
#
_cell.length_a   1.000
_cell.length_b   1.000
_cell.length_c   1.000
_cell.angle_alpha   90.00
_cell.angle_beta   90.00
_cell.angle_gamma   90.00
#
_symmetry.space_group_name_H-M   'P 1'
#
loop_
_entity.id
_entity.type
_entity.pdbx_description
1 polymer ?
#
loop_
_entity_poly.entity_id
_entity_poly.type
_entity_poly.pdbx_seq_one_letter_code
_entity_poly.pdbx_strand_id
1 'polypeptide(L)'
;MLNTLSITAITLRTDRPPFDNVKVRQAMFIGTDRKTIHRAVFEVGDTHSLPLMTGVPGFIPLDELPPETRLLFDYNPELARQMLADE
;
A
#
# COMPACT_ATOMS: atom_id res chain seq x y z
N MET A 1 25.68 -10.31 -11.39
CA MET A 1 25.08 -9.60 -10.24
C MET A 1 23.90 -10.44 -9.78
N LEU A 2 23.92 -10.93 -8.55
CA LEU A 2 22.73 -11.54 -7.95
C LEU A 2 21.77 -10.40 -7.63
N ASN A 3 20.64 -10.34 -8.35
CA ASN A 3 19.54 -9.44 -8.00
C ASN A 3 18.91 -9.97 -6.72
N THR A 4 19.31 -9.43 -5.57
CA THR A 4 18.65 -9.75 -4.30
C THR A 4 17.24 -9.17 -4.37
N LEU A 5 16.23 -10.03 -4.27
CA LEU A 5 14.84 -9.61 -4.08
C LEU A 5 14.74 -8.93 -2.70
N SER A 6 14.59 -7.62 -2.69
CA SER A 6 14.39 -6.84 -1.47
C SER A 6 12.97 -6.29 -1.44
N ILE A 7 12.28 -6.49 -0.32
CA ILE A 7 10.97 -5.91 -0.06
C ILE A 7 11.14 -4.88 1.05
N THR A 8 10.74 -3.64 0.76
CA THR A 8 10.66 -2.59 1.79
C THR A 8 9.19 -2.34 2.11
N ALA A 9 8.84 -2.41 3.39
CA ALA A 9 7.48 -2.18 3.85
C ALA A 9 7.46 -1.19 5.02
N ILE A 10 6.44 -0.34 5.03
CA ILE A 10 6.03 0.41 6.22
C ILE A 10 4.97 -0.44 6.91
N THR A 11 5.25 -0.89 8.13
CA THR A 11 4.32 -1.71 8.91
C THR A 11 3.68 -0.88 10.02
N LEU A 12 2.39 -1.11 10.25
CA LEU A 12 1.62 -0.44 11.30
C LEU A 12 1.46 -1.39 12.49
N ARG A 13 1.56 -0.84 13.70
CA ARG A 13 1.45 -1.60 14.94
C ARG A 13 -0.02 -1.81 15.30
N THR A 14 -0.58 -2.93 14.85
CA THR A 14 -2.05 -3.19 14.85
C THR A 14 -2.60 -3.75 16.16
N ASP A 15 -1.77 -3.94 17.20
CA ASP A 15 -2.17 -4.51 18.50
C ASP A 15 -2.79 -3.47 19.44
N ARG A 16 -2.84 -2.19 19.05
CA ARG A 16 -3.33 -1.11 19.88
C ARG A 16 -3.81 0.11 19.08
N PRO A 17 -4.60 1.01 19.70
CA PRO A 17 -5.03 2.24 19.06
C PRO A 17 -3.89 3.13 18.54
N PRO A 18 -4.10 3.86 17.43
CA PRO A 18 -5.31 3.85 16.59
C PRO A 18 -5.29 2.80 15.47
N PHE A 19 -4.21 2.01 15.35
CA PHE A 19 -4.00 1.11 14.20
C PHE A 19 -4.60 -0.29 14.37
N ASP A 20 -5.22 -0.58 15.51
CA ASP A 20 -6.11 -1.73 15.67
C ASP A 20 -7.34 -1.61 14.74
N ASN A 21 -7.82 -0.39 14.49
CA ASN A 21 -8.87 -0.11 13.53
C ASN A 21 -8.38 -0.24 12.06
N VAL A 22 -9.04 -1.12 11.29
CA VAL A 22 -8.71 -1.35 9.87
C VAL A 22 -8.93 -0.12 9.00
N LYS A 23 -9.91 0.73 9.32
CA LYS A 23 -10.21 1.93 8.55
C LYS A 23 -9.14 3.00 8.69
N VAL A 24 -8.60 3.18 9.89
CA VAL A 24 -7.40 4.01 10.12
C VAL A 24 -6.23 3.51 9.26
N ARG A 25 -6.00 2.19 9.20
CA ARG A 25 -4.92 1.64 8.35
C ARG A 25 -5.18 1.86 6.86
N GLN A 26 -6.42 1.70 6.40
CA GLN A 26 -6.79 2.01 5.01
C GLN A 26 -6.58 3.49 4.69
N ALA A 27 -6.97 4.39 5.59
CA ALA A 27 -6.75 5.83 5.45
C ALA A 27 -5.25 6.17 5.37
N MET A 28 -4.42 5.56 6.22
CA MET A 28 -2.96 5.72 6.12
C MET A 28 -2.41 5.26 4.76
N PHE A 29 -2.94 4.16 4.22
CA PHE A 29 -2.50 3.60 2.96
C PHE A 29 -2.87 4.51 1.78
N ILE A 30 -4.09 5.04 1.75
CA ILE A 30 -4.61 6.01 0.77
C ILE A 30 -3.91 7.37 0.90
N GLY A 31 -3.62 7.80 2.12
CA GLY A 31 -3.02 9.10 2.43
C GLY A 31 -1.49 9.15 2.28
N THR A 32 -0.84 8.02 1.96
CA THR A 32 0.60 7.96 1.75
C THR A 32 0.90 7.93 0.25
N ASP A 33 1.65 8.90 -0.28
CA ASP A 33 2.07 8.91 -1.69
C ASP A 33 3.20 7.90 -1.95
N ARG A 34 2.81 6.62 -1.97
CA ARG A 34 3.72 5.48 -2.16
C ARG A 34 4.36 5.50 -3.54
N LYS A 35 3.69 6.03 -4.57
CA LYS A 35 4.24 6.15 -5.94
C LYS A 35 5.38 7.16 -5.98
N THR A 36 5.23 8.32 -5.34
CA THR A 36 6.30 9.33 -5.27
C THR A 36 7.46 8.87 -4.39
N ILE A 37 7.18 8.31 -3.20
CA ILE A 37 8.23 7.72 -2.34
C ILE A 37 9.01 6.65 -3.11
N HIS A 38 8.31 5.77 -3.83
CA HIS A 38 8.94 4.71 -4.59
C HIS A 38 9.89 5.25 -5.66
N ARG A 39 9.42 6.21 -6.47
CA ARG A 39 10.26 6.86 -7.50
C ARG A 39 11.46 7.60 -6.91
N ALA A 40 11.31 8.23 -5.73
CA ALA A 40 12.35 9.04 -5.12
C ALA A 40 13.41 8.23 -4.35
N VAL A 41 13.03 7.08 -3.78
CA VAL A 41 13.90 6.32 -2.85
C VAL A 41 14.39 5.00 -3.45
N PHE A 42 13.54 4.31 -4.22
CA PHE A 42 13.85 2.97 -4.73
C PHE A 42 14.13 2.95 -6.24
N GLU A 43 13.70 3.99 -6.97
CA GLU A 43 13.86 4.21 -8.42
C GLU A 43 13.16 3.16 -9.30
N VAL A 44 13.37 1.86 -9.04
CA VAL A 44 12.86 0.71 -9.79
C VAL A 44 12.14 -0.27 -8.87
N GLY A 45 11.07 -0.89 -9.38
CA GLY A 45 10.27 -1.88 -8.64
C GLY A 45 8.76 -1.67 -8.75
N ASP A 46 8.00 -2.58 -8.13
CA ASP A 46 6.54 -2.58 -8.10
C ASP A 46 6.02 -2.19 -6.71
N THR A 47 5.03 -1.29 -6.66
CA THR A 47 4.38 -0.90 -5.39
C THR A 47 3.35 -1.93 -4.89
N HIS A 48 2.96 -2.89 -5.74
CA HIS A 48 2.04 -4.00 -5.45
C HIS A 48 2.77 -5.33 -5.67
N SER A 49 3.30 -5.90 -4.59
CA SER A 49 4.18 -7.08 -4.66
C SER A 49 4.09 -7.98 -3.43
N LEU A 50 3.08 -7.77 -2.57
CA LEU A 50 2.79 -8.57 -1.39
C LEU A 50 1.33 -9.06 -1.42
N PRO A 51 1.05 -10.32 -1.04
CA PRO A 51 2.02 -11.35 -0.63
C PRO A 51 2.74 -12.02 -1.81
N LEU A 52 2.28 -11.81 -3.04
CA LEU A 52 2.87 -12.34 -4.26
C LEU A 52 3.42 -11.20 -5.11
N MET A 53 4.59 -11.42 -5.70
CA MET A 53 5.24 -10.50 -6.63
C MET A 53 4.85 -10.82 -8.07
N THR A 54 4.95 -9.82 -8.95
CA THR A 54 4.75 -9.97 -10.40
C THR A 54 5.55 -11.16 -10.95
N GLY A 55 4.89 -12.02 -11.72
CA GLY A 55 5.51 -13.22 -12.32
C GLY A 55 5.47 -14.48 -11.45
N VAL A 56 5.05 -14.41 -10.19
CA VAL A 56 4.78 -15.62 -9.38
C VAL A 56 3.38 -16.17 -9.72
N PRO A 57 3.22 -17.49 -9.94
CA PRO A 57 1.91 -18.08 -10.19
C PRO A 57 0.90 -17.71 -9.11
N GLY A 58 -0.28 -17.23 -9.54
CA GLY A 58 -1.34 -16.76 -8.65
C GLY A 58 -1.29 -15.26 -8.33
N PHE A 59 -0.30 -14.51 -8.82
CA PHE A 59 -0.33 -13.06 -8.80
C PHE A 59 -1.48 -12.53 -9.66
N ILE A 60 -2.27 -11.61 -9.10
CA ILE A 60 -3.34 -10.89 -9.80
C ILE A 60 -2.89 -9.43 -9.96
N PRO A 61 -2.82 -8.91 -11.20
CA PRO A 61 -2.52 -7.51 -11.47
C PRO A 61 -3.46 -6.56 -10.72
N LEU A 62 -2.93 -5.41 -10.30
CA LEU A 62 -3.68 -4.45 -9.47
C LEU A 62 -4.98 -3.99 -10.16
N ASP A 63 -4.97 -3.76 -11.47
CA ASP A 63 -6.12 -3.33 -12.26
C ASP A 63 -7.23 -4.39 -12.41
N GLU A 64 -6.92 -5.67 -12.15
CA GLU A 64 -7.89 -6.77 -12.12
C GLU A 64 -8.52 -6.97 -10.73
N LEU A 65 -8.01 -6.29 -9.69
CA LEU A 65 -8.54 -6.39 -8.33
C LEU A 65 -9.86 -5.59 -8.15
N PRO A 66 -10.68 -5.95 -7.15
CA PRO A 66 -11.89 -5.21 -6.81
C PRO A 66 -11.63 -3.70 -6.60
N PRO A 67 -12.56 -2.81 -6.98
CA PRO A 67 -12.37 -1.35 -6.88
C PRO A 67 -11.91 -0.86 -5.51
N GLU A 68 -12.47 -1.42 -4.45
CA GLU A 68 -12.13 -1.09 -3.06
C GLU A 68 -10.69 -1.46 -2.68
N THR A 69 -10.13 -2.50 -3.32
CA THR A 69 -8.72 -2.89 -3.13
C THR A 69 -7.81 -1.97 -3.93
N ARG A 70 -8.21 -1.62 -5.15
CA ARG A 70 -7.46 -0.68 -6.01
C ARG A 70 -7.34 0.69 -5.38
N LEU A 71 -8.41 1.18 -4.75
CA LEU A 71 -8.45 2.46 -4.05
C LEU A 71 -7.32 2.62 -3.03
N LEU A 72 -6.91 1.53 -2.37
CA LEU A 72 -5.81 1.56 -1.40
C LEU A 72 -4.48 2.02 -2.05
N PHE A 73 -4.27 1.76 -3.34
CA PHE A 73 -3.06 2.13 -4.07
C PHE A 73 -3.15 3.48 -4.78
N ASP A 74 -4.29 4.17 -4.64
CA ASP A 74 -4.50 5.51 -5.16
C ASP A 74 -4.26 6.55 -4.07
N TYR A 75 -3.31 7.45 -4.33
CA TYR A 75 -2.99 8.52 -3.39
C TYR A 75 -4.10 9.57 -3.38
N ASN A 76 -4.84 9.64 -2.27
CA ASN A 76 -5.93 10.60 -2.08
C ASN A 76 -5.95 11.14 -0.63
N PRO A 77 -5.14 12.18 -0.34
CA PRO A 77 -5.02 12.71 1.02
C PRO A 77 -6.30 13.38 1.54
N GLU A 78 -7.18 13.86 0.66
CA GLU A 78 -8.50 14.40 1.03
C GLU A 78 -9.37 13.30 1.63
N LEU A 79 -9.53 12.20 0.90
CA LEU A 79 -10.30 11.04 1.35
C LEU A 79 -9.71 10.44 2.63
N ALA A 80 -8.38 10.30 2.70
CA ALA A 80 -7.72 9.79 3.89
C ALA A 80 -8.03 10.64 5.14
N ARG A 81 -7.97 11.97 5.02
CA ARG A 81 -8.33 12.86 6.12
C ARG A 81 -9.80 12.75 6.49
N GLN A 82 -10.69 12.65 5.50
CA GLN A 82 -12.11 12.44 5.76
C GLN A 82 -12.34 11.14 6.53
N MET A 83 -11.76 10.02 6.07
CA MET A 83 -11.84 8.75 6.77
C MET A 83 -11.37 8.86 8.20
N LEU A 84 -10.22 9.51 8.46
CA LEU A 84 -9.69 9.69 9.83
C LEU A 84 -10.55 10.58 10.72
N ALA A 85 -11.36 11.48 10.15
CA ALA A 85 -12.28 12.33 10.92
C ALA A 85 -13.60 11.62 11.24
N ASP A 86 -13.96 10.61 10.45
CA ASP A 86 -15.18 9.81 10.60
C ASP A 86 -15.00 8.58 11.52
N GLU A 87 -13.76 8.28 11.95
CA GLU A 87 -13.41 7.23 12.93
C GLU A 87 -13.50 7.71 14.39
#